data_AF-A0A2E7R5C9-F1
#
_entry.id   AF-A0A2E7R5C9-F1
#
_cell.length_a   1.000
_cell.length_b   1.000
_cell.length_c   1.000
_cell.angle_alpha   90.00
_cell.angle_beta   90.00
_cell.angle_gamma   90.00
#
_symmetry.space_group_name_H-M   'P 1'
#
loop_
_entity.id
_entity.type
_entity.pdbx_description
1 polymer ?
#
loop_
_entity_poly.entity_id
_entity_poly.type
_entity_poly.pdbx_seq_one_letter_code
_entity_poly.pdbx_strand_id
1 'polypeptide(L)'
;MKKLILILSIFLLLIFTTITKNSTKDIEKQIYNTKESLRILEQKYEMVLLDFNYLSSPEKLMEYQVQYFENELKEIDITNLKKLTLFENEIQIEQFIDSKNE
;
A
#
# COMPACT_ATOMS: atom_id res chain seq x y z
N MET A 1 15.24 38.82 -48.27
CA MET A 1 14.02 38.23 -47.67
C MET A 1 14.08 36.70 -47.63
N LYS A 2 13.96 35.98 -48.76
CA LYS A 2 13.87 34.49 -48.77
C LYS A 2 15.06 33.76 -48.11
N LYS A 3 16.31 34.21 -48.34
CA LYS A 3 17.51 33.60 -47.70
C LYS A 3 17.55 33.80 -46.18
N LEU A 4 17.08 34.94 -45.68
CA LEU A 4 17.06 35.27 -44.25
C LEU A 4 15.98 34.44 -43.52
N ILE A 5 14.80 34.28 -44.14
CA ILE A 5 13.74 33.37 -43.66
C ILE A 5 14.25 31.93 -43.58
N LEU A 6 15.03 31.48 -44.57
CA LEU A 6 15.60 30.13 -44.60
C LEU A 6 16.60 29.92 -43.44
N ILE A 7 17.50 30.88 -43.21
CA ILE A 7 18.44 30.86 -42.09
C ILE A 7 17.72 30.88 -40.74
N LEU A 8 16.69 31.72 -40.59
CA LEU A 8 15.88 31.77 -39.37
C LEU A 8 15.16 30.44 -39.13
N SER A 9 14.62 29.82 -40.17
CA SER A 9 13.96 28.51 -40.09
C SER A 9 14.93 27.42 -39.65
N ILE A 10 16.14 27.39 -40.20
CA ILE A 10 17.19 26.44 -39.81
C ILE A 10 17.60 26.64 -38.33
N PHE A 11 17.76 27.89 -37.90
CA PHE A 11 18.10 28.19 -36.51
C PHE A 11 16.99 27.79 -35.55
N LEU A 12 15.74 28.07 -35.91
CA LEU A 12 14.55 27.65 -35.15
C LEU A 12 14.49 26.12 -35.04
N LEU A 13 14.76 25.40 -36.13
CA LEU A 13 14.79 23.94 -36.16
C LEU A 13 15.86 23.39 -35.20
N LEU A 14 17.06 23.99 -35.17
CA LEU A 14 18.13 23.60 -34.25
C LEU A 14 17.73 23.80 -32.78
N ILE A 15 17.04 24.90 -32.48
CA ILE A 15 16.54 25.16 -31.12
C ILE A 15 15.48 24.12 -30.73
N PHE A 16 14.47 23.93 -31.56
CA PHE A 16 13.40 22.96 -31.28
C PHE A 16 13.93 21.55 -31.12
N THR A 17 14.81 21.10 -32.01
CA THR A 17 15.40 19.76 -31.92
C THR A 17 16.23 19.58 -30.65
N THR A 18 16.96 20.61 -30.21
CA THR A 18 17.72 20.57 -28.96
C THR A 18 16.82 20.51 -27.73
N ILE A 19 15.77 21.34 -27.68
CA ILE A 19 14.78 21.34 -26.60
C ILE A 19 14.09 19.97 -26.52
N THR A 20 13.60 19.47 -27.65
CA THR A 20 12.94 18.16 -27.73
C THR A 20 13.88 17.05 -27.29
N LYS A 21 15.13 17.03 -27.77
CA LYS A 21 16.12 16.00 -27.40
C LYS A 21 16.41 15.98 -25.90
N ASN A 22 16.61 17.15 -25.30
CA ASN A 22 16.88 17.24 -23.86
C ASN A 22 15.65 16.84 -23.04
N SER A 23 14.46 17.32 -23.43
CA SER A 23 13.20 16.95 -22.79
C SER A 23 12.95 15.44 -22.83
N THR A 24 13.12 14.81 -24.00
CA THR A 24 12.99 13.35 -24.15
C THR A 24 13.96 12.60 -23.24
N LYS A 25 15.22 13.04 -23.15
CA LYS A 25 16.23 12.41 -22.27
C LYS A 25 15.84 12.49 -20.79
N ASP A 26 15.30 13.64 -20.36
CA ASP A 26 14.86 13.81 -18.98
C ASP A 26 13.63 12.94 -18.66
N ILE A 27 12.68 12.84 -19.61
CA ILE A 27 11.52 11.96 -19.46
C ILE A 27 11.95 10.49 -19.41
N GLU A 28 12.85 10.04 -20.29
CA GLU A 28 13.39 8.66 -20.27
C GLU A 28 14.06 8.34 -18.93
N LYS A 29 14.83 9.28 -18.38
CA LYS A 29 15.46 9.11 -17.06
C LYS A 29 14.41 8.99 -15.95
N GLN A 30 13.37 9.80 -15.99
CA GLN A 30 12.26 9.72 -15.01
C GLN A 30 11.51 8.40 -15.12
N ILE A 31 11.21 7.95 -16.34
CA ILE A 31 10.57 6.64 -16.59
C ILE A 31 11.43 5.52 -16.02
N TYR A 32 12.74 5.54 -16.28
CA TYR A 32 13.66 4.53 -15.77
C TYR A 32 13.68 4.50 -14.23
N ASN A 33 13.84 5.66 -13.59
CA ASN A 33 13.88 5.76 -12.13
C ASN A 33 12.56 5.31 -11.47
N THR A 34 11.42 5.69 -12.05
CA THR A 34 10.10 5.29 -11.56
C THR A 34 9.90 3.78 -11.72
N LYS A 35 10.27 3.21 -12.88
CA LYS A 35 10.19 1.76 -13.11
C LYS A 35 11.06 0.98 -12.13
N GLU A 36 12.26 1.47 -11.85
CA GLU A 36 13.16 0.84 -10.89
C GLU A 36 12.62 0.92 -9.45
N SER A 37 12.03 2.06 -9.09
CA SER A 37 11.37 2.23 -7.78
C SER A 37 10.17 1.29 -7.62
N LEU A 38 9.36 1.12 -8.67
CA LEU A 38 8.26 0.18 -8.70
C LEU A 38 8.74 -1.27 -8.56
N ARG A 39 9.82 -1.64 -9.25
CA ARG A 39 10.43 -2.97 -9.15
C ARG A 39 10.86 -3.31 -7.72
N ILE A 40 11.48 -2.35 -7.02
CA ILE A 40 11.86 -2.53 -5.61
C ILE A 40 10.61 -2.72 -4.73
N LEU A 41 9.54 -1.96 -5.01
CA LEU A 41 8.30 -2.07 -4.24
C LEU A 41 7.60 -3.41 -4.48
N GLU A 42 7.56 -3.88 -5.72
CA GLU A 42 7.02 -5.18 -6.11
C GLU A 42 7.75 -6.32 -5.40
N GLN A 43 9.08 -6.31 -5.37
CA GLN A 43 9.87 -7.31 -4.64
C GLN A 43 9.55 -7.34 -3.13
N LYS A 44 9.37 -6.17 -2.51
CA LYS A 44 8.96 -6.08 -1.10
C LYS A 44 7.56 -6.63 -0.89
N TYR A 45 6.64 -6.30 -1.79
CA TYR A 45 5.27 -6.80 -1.75
C TYR A 45 5.22 -8.32 -1.89
N GLU A 46 5.96 -8.91 -2.83
CA GLU A 46 6.04 -10.36 -3.01
C GLU A 46 6.56 -11.08 -1.76
N MET A 47 7.57 -10.51 -1.09
CA MET A 47 8.09 -11.04 0.17
C MET A 47 7.05 -11.02 1.29
N VAL A 48 6.36 -9.90 1.47
CA VAL A 48 5.29 -9.77 2.47
C VAL A 48 4.11 -10.70 2.14
N LEU A 49 3.78 -10.85 0.87
CA LEU A 49 2.73 -11.76 0.42
C LEU A 49 3.11 -13.23 0.68
N LEU A 50 4.38 -13.59 0.47
CA LEU A 50 4.89 -14.91 0.81
C LEU A 50 4.76 -15.19 2.30
N ASP A 51 5.20 -14.25 3.15
CA ASP A 51 5.08 -14.36 4.60
C ASP A 51 3.61 -14.48 5.02
N PHE A 52 2.73 -13.64 4.46
CA PHE A 52 1.30 -13.71 4.72
C PHE A 52 0.71 -15.08 4.35
N ASN A 53 1.00 -15.57 3.14
CA ASN A 53 0.51 -16.87 2.66
C ASN A 53 1.02 -18.03 3.52
N TYR A 54 2.27 -17.95 3.99
CA TYR A 54 2.83 -18.95 4.90
C TYR A 54 2.14 -18.93 6.26
N LEU A 55 2.04 -17.76 6.89
CA LEU A 55 1.46 -17.58 8.22
C LEU A 55 -0.05 -17.85 8.26
N SER A 56 -0.75 -17.62 7.15
CA SER A 56 -2.19 -17.91 6.99
C SER A 56 -2.47 -19.30 6.41
N SER A 57 -1.44 -20.12 6.18
CA SER A 57 -1.63 -21.49 5.70
C SER A 57 -2.38 -22.32 6.75
N PRO A 58 -3.25 -23.27 6.36
CA PRO A 58 -4.02 -24.08 7.31
C PRO A 58 -3.15 -24.82 8.33
N GLU A 59 -1.98 -25.31 7.90
CA GLU A 59 -1.02 -25.98 8.77
C GLU A 59 -0.48 -25.03 9.84
N LYS A 60 -0.04 -23.82 9.46
CA LYS A 60 0.44 -22.82 10.42
C LYS A 60 -0.67 -22.29 11.32
N LEU A 61 -1.88 -22.11 10.80
CA LEU A 61 -3.01 -21.72 11.62
C LEU A 61 -3.36 -22.78 12.66
N MET A 62 -3.30 -24.08 12.31
CA MET A 62 -3.52 -25.17 13.25
C MET A 62 -2.39 -25.23 14.31
N GLU A 63 -1.14 -25.02 13.89
CA GLU A 63 0.00 -24.93 14.81
C GLU A 63 -0.19 -23.76 15.80
N TYR A 64 -0.58 -22.58 15.31
CA TYR A 64 -0.90 -21.43 16.17
C TYR A 64 -2.11 -21.65 17.06
N GLN A 65 -3.13 -22.36 16.56
CA GLN A 65 -4.28 -22.75 17.36
C GLN A 65 -3.81 -23.58 18.56
N VAL A 66 -3.03 -24.64 18.33
CA VAL A 66 -2.53 -25.49 19.42
C VAL A 66 -1.54 -24.76 20.34
N GLN A 67 -0.70 -23.89 19.79
CA GLN A 67 0.36 -23.22 20.56
C GLN A 67 -0.17 -22.09 21.45
N TYR A 68 -1.16 -21.34 20.98
CA TYR A 68 -1.63 -20.11 21.65
C TYR A 68 -3.05 -20.21 22.19
N PHE A 69 -3.85 -21.18 21.73
CA PHE A 69 -5.19 -21.44 22.21
C PHE A 69 -5.23 -22.86 22.81
N GLU A 70 -5.99 -23.05 23.88
CA GLU A 70 -6.18 -24.40 24.41
C GLU A 70 -6.93 -25.28 23.39
N ASN A 71 -6.85 -26.61 23.53
CA ASN A 71 -7.42 -27.59 22.59
C ASN A 71 -8.93 -27.41 22.30
N GLU A 72 -9.63 -26.58 23.08
CA GLU A 72 -11.05 -26.31 22.96
C GLU A 72 -11.28 -24.79 22.91
N LEU A 73 -11.55 -24.27 21.70
CA LEU A 73 -12.16 -22.95 21.56
C LEU A 73 -13.56 -23.03 22.18
N LYS A 74 -13.74 -22.43 23.35
CA LYS A 74 -15.09 -22.28 23.95
C LYS A 74 -15.80 -21.12 23.26
N GLU A 75 -16.87 -21.46 22.54
CA GLU A 75 -17.81 -20.46 22.04
C GLU A 75 -18.35 -19.66 23.24
N ILE A 76 -18.13 -18.36 23.23
CA ILE A 76 -18.67 -17.43 24.23
C ILE A 76 -19.76 -16.65 23.50
N ASP A 77 -20.99 -16.75 23.99
CA ASP A 77 -22.06 -15.89 23.47
C ASP A 77 -21.63 -14.42 23.63
N ILE A 78 -21.71 -13.67 22.54
CA ILE A 78 -21.30 -12.27 22.47
C ILE A 78 -22.07 -11.38 23.48
N THR A 79 -23.25 -11.80 23.91
CA THR A 79 -24.02 -11.15 24.99
C THR A 79 -23.36 -11.28 26.37
N ASN A 80 -22.44 -12.21 26.54
CA ASN A 80 -21.64 -12.36 27.77
C ASN A 80 -20.41 -11.43 27.79
N LEU A 81 -20.07 -10.78 26.68
CA LEU A 81 -18.95 -9.86 26.60
C LEU A 81 -19.34 -8.48 27.17
N LYS A 82 -18.43 -7.90 27.96
CA LYS A 82 -18.59 -6.55 28.50
C LYS A 82 -17.50 -5.63 27.96
N LYS A 83 -17.90 -4.41 27.63
CA LYS A 83 -17.04 -3.28 27.29
C LYS A 83 -16.60 -2.59 28.58
N LEU A 84 -15.34 -2.21 28.64
CA LEU A 84 -14.74 -1.51 29.77
C LEU A 84 -14.19 -0.17 29.25
N THR A 85 -14.83 0.93 29.61
CA THR A 85 -14.46 2.28 29.17
C THR A 85 -13.98 3.10 30.36
N LEU A 86 -12.86 3.80 30.18
CA LEU A 86 -12.35 4.74 31.17
C LEU A 86 -12.90 6.13 30.85
N PHE A 87 -13.71 6.70 31.73
CA PHE A 87 -14.28 8.03 31.58
C PHE A 87 -14.08 8.81 32.88
N GLU A 88 -13.46 10.00 32.82
CA GLU A 88 -13.20 10.85 33.99
C GLU A 88 -12.53 10.12 35.18
N ASN A 89 -11.57 9.23 34.87
CA ASN A 89 -10.88 8.36 35.83
C ASN A 89 -11.79 7.31 36.53
N GLU A 90 -13.02 7.14 36.08
CA GLU A 90 -13.91 6.08 36.50
C GLU A 90 -13.98 4.96 35.45
N ILE A 91 -14.15 3.72 35.93
CA ILE A 91 -14.34 2.55 35.09
C ILE A 91 -15.84 2.34 34.86
N GLN A 92 -16.28 2.51 33.62
CA GLN A 92 -17.63 2.19 33.18
C GLN A 92 -17.62 0.81 32.53
N ILE A 93 -18.54 -0.06 32.99
CA ILE A 93 -18.70 -1.41 32.45
C ILE A 93 -20.07 -1.49 31.79
N GLU A 94 -20.08 -1.72 30.48
CA GLU A 94 -21.28 -1.80 29.65
C GLU A 94 -21.34 -3.14 28.92
N GLN A 95 -22.51 -3.53 28.42
CA GLN A 95 -22.58 -4.70 27.53
C GLN A 95 -21.88 -4.41 26.22
N PHE A 96 -21.24 -5.42 25.62
CA PHE A 96 -20.53 -5.24 24.36
C PHE A 96 -21.47 -4.97 23.19
N ILE A 97 -22.67 -5.56 23.23
CA ILE A 97 -23.76 -5.27 22.28
C ILE A 97 -24.78 -4.36 22.98
N ASP A 98 -25.10 -3.24 22.33
CA ASP A 98 -26.27 -2.45 22.67
C ASP A 98 -27.52 -3.16 22.14
N SER A 99 -28.41 -3.60 23.03
CA SER A 99 -29.71 -4.21 22.69
C SER A 99 -30.72 -3.19 22.14
N LYS A 100 -30.27 -2.19 21.36
CA LYS A 100 -31.03 -0.99 20.94
C LYS A 100 -31.11 -0.82 19.42
N ASN A 101 -31.19 -1.92 18.67
CA ASN A 101 -31.58 -1.87 17.26
C ASN A 101 -32.82 -2.76 17.03
N GLU A 102 -33.98 -2.28 17.49
CA GLU A 102 -35.29 -2.53 16.87
C GLU A 102 -35.79 -1.22 16.25
#